data_AF-A0A928NZ82-F1
#
_entry.id   AF-A0A928NZ82-F1
#
_cell.length_a   1.000
_cell.length_b   1.000
_cell.length_c   1.000
_cell.angle_alpha   90.00
_cell.angle_beta   90.00
_cell.angle_gamma   90.00
#
_symmetry.space_group_name_H-M   'P 1'
#
loop_
_entity.id
_entity.type
_entity.pdbx_description
1 polymer ?
#
loop_
_entity_poly.entity_id
_entity_poly.type
_entity_poly.pdbx_seq_one_letter_code
_entity_poly.pdbx_strand_id
1 'polypeptide(L)'
;MFSKTYGVTEWMRTTEFTDAAIILTDHTTVNQVRYENIEQIKEKGNCVMIYLNHNMALRIYKDAFVEGTWEACIEKIEAMRN
;
A
#
# COMPACT_ATOMS: atom_id res chain seq x y z
N MET A 1 -8.93 -26.92 2.92
CA MET A 1 -7.85 -26.68 1.94
C MET A 1 -7.06 -25.49 2.42
N PHE A 2 -5.86 -25.70 2.95
CA PHE A 2 -5.02 -24.68 3.56
C PHE A 2 -4.30 -23.90 2.45
N SER A 3 -4.41 -22.57 2.45
CA SER A 3 -3.83 -21.72 1.40
C SER A 3 -2.30 -21.83 1.41
N LYS A 4 -1.71 -22.07 0.24
CA LYS A 4 -0.27 -21.96 0.01
C LYS A 4 0.06 -20.49 -0.16
N THR A 5 0.72 -19.89 0.81
CA THR A 5 1.40 -18.60 0.64
C THR A 5 2.77 -18.86 0.02
N TYR A 6 2.92 -18.51 -1.25
CA TYR A 6 4.25 -18.32 -1.85
C TYR A 6 4.73 -16.93 -1.45
N GLY A 7 5.62 -16.87 -0.45
CA GLY A 7 6.57 -15.76 -0.39
C GLY A 7 7.49 -15.90 -1.60
N VAL A 8 7.23 -15.16 -2.66
CA VAL A 8 8.16 -15.05 -3.78
C VAL A 8 9.12 -13.91 -3.49
N THR A 9 10.41 -14.22 -3.59
CA THR A 9 11.58 -13.41 -3.26
C THR A 9 11.83 -12.26 -4.26
N GLU A 10 10.99 -12.12 -5.28
CA GLU A 10 11.03 -11.08 -6.30
C GLU A 10 9.65 -10.44 -6.41
N TRP A 11 9.39 -9.39 -5.64
CA TRP A 11 8.22 -8.54 -5.88
C TRP A 11 8.68 -7.38 -6.74
N MET A 12 8.47 -7.44 -8.05
CA MET A 12 8.53 -6.27 -8.94
C MET A 12 7.30 -5.36 -8.74
N ARG A 13 6.67 -5.42 -7.57
CA ARG A 13 5.50 -4.61 -7.26
C ARG A 13 5.96 -3.26 -6.75
N THR A 14 5.72 -2.21 -7.51
CA THR A 14 5.91 -0.83 -7.04
C THR A 14 4.63 -0.31 -6.42
N THR A 15 4.78 0.51 -5.39
CA THR A 15 3.68 1.22 -4.73
C THR A 15 4.02 2.70 -4.78
N GLU A 16 3.20 3.48 -5.45
CA GLU A 16 3.41 4.93 -5.64
C GLU A 16 2.22 5.70 -5.06
N PHE A 17 2.51 6.74 -4.30
CA PHE A 17 1.51 7.62 -3.67
C PHE A 17 1.36 8.91 -4.46
N THR A 18 0.47 8.92 -5.45
CA THR A 18 0.19 10.11 -6.29
C THR A 18 -0.87 11.00 -5.65
N ASP A 19 -1.13 12.19 -6.20
CA ASP A 19 -2.17 13.07 -5.65
C ASP A 19 -3.59 12.51 -5.85
N ALA A 20 -3.79 11.66 -6.85
CA ALA A 20 -5.12 11.10 -7.17
C ALA A 20 -5.38 9.75 -6.46
N ALA A 21 -4.36 8.89 -6.36
CA ALA A 21 -4.52 7.53 -5.87
C ALA A 21 -3.17 6.89 -5.50
N ILE A 22 -3.24 5.78 -4.77
CA ILE A 22 -2.14 4.83 -4.62
C ILE A 22 -2.10 3.94 -5.86
N ILE A 23 -1.00 3.96 -6.59
CA ILE A 23 -0.77 3.16 -7.79
C ILE A 23 0.03 1.91 -7.40
N LEU A 24 -0.51 0.75 -7.73
CA LEU A 24 0.10 -0.55 -7.50
C LEU A 24 0.40 -1.18 -8.85
N THR A 25 1.67 -1.22 -9.24
CA THR A 25 2.10 -1.83 -10.50
C THR A 25 2.75 -3.16 -10.20
N ASP A 26 2.24 -4.24 -10.79
CA ASP A 26 2.79 -5.59 -10.67
C ASP A 26 2.94 -6.21 -12.06
N HIS A 27 4.18 -6.47 -12.49
CA HIS A 27 4.52 -6.93 -13.84
C HIS A 27 3.82 -6.14 -14.96
N THR A 28 2.65 -6.61 -15.43
CA THR A 28 1.85 -6.03 -16.51
C THR A 28 0.53 -5.41 -16.05
N THR A 29 0.23 -5.46 -14.75
CA THR A 29 -1.04 -5.01 -14.19
C THR A 29 -0.82 -3.75 -13.36
N VAL A 30 -1.61 -2.71 -13.66
CA VAL A 30 -1.66 -1.48 -12.87
C VAL A 30 -3.02 -1.42 -12.18
N ASN A 31 -3.00 -1.41 -10.85
CA ASN A 31 -4.18 -1.20 -10.03
C ASN A 31 -4.12 0.18 -9.38
N GLN A 32 -5.25 0.88 -9.36
CA GLN A 32 -5.37 2.18 -8.72
C GLN A 32 -6.29 2.08 -7.51
N VAL A 33 -5.79 2.52 -6.37
CA VAL A 33 -6.53 2.54 -5.11
C VAL A 33 -6.73 4.00 -4.71
N ARG A 34 -7.98 4.45 -4.77
CA ARG A 34 -8.33 5.79 -4.30
C ARG A 34 -8.23 5.88 -2.78
N TYR A 35 -7.83 7.04 -2.29
CA TYR A 35 -7.69 7.28 -0.85
C TYR A 35 -9.02 7.14 -0.09
N GLU A 36 -10.15 7.48 -0.73
CA GLU A 36 -11.50 7.30 -0.18
C GLU A 36 -11.84 5.84 0.16
N ASN A 37 -11.17 4.87 -0.47
CA ASN A 37 -11.38 3.46 -0.22
C ASN A 37 -10.63 2.95 1.02
N ILE A 38 -9.80 3.77 1.67
CA ILE A 38 -9.05 3.39 2.87
C ILE A 38 -9.98 3.44 4.08
N GLU A 39 -10.24 2.28 4.67
CA GLU A 39 -11.06 2.13 5.86
C GLU A 39 -10.23 2.30 7.14
N GLN A 40 -9.04 1.71 7.18
CA GLN A 40 -8.21 1.69 8.38
C GLN A 40 -6.73 1.57 8.05
N ILE A 41 -5.88 2.21 8.85
CA ILE A 41 -4.42 2.02 8.80
C ILE A 41 -3.96 1.49 10.17
N LYS A 42 -3.13 0.44 10.16
CA LYS A 42 -2.49 -0.10 11.37
C LYS A 42 -0.98 -0.18 11.17
N GLU A 43 -0.24 0.29 12.16
CA GLU A 43 1.22 0.26 12.16
C GLU A 43 1.74 -0.67 13.26
N LYS A 44 2.77 -1.46 12.93
CA LYS A 44 3.49 -2.30 13.89
C LYS A 44 4.97 -2.39 13.49
N GLY A 45 5.80 -1.59 14.16
CA GLY A 45 7.23 -1.51 13.87
C GLY A 45 7.46 -1.03 12.43
N ASN A 46 8.23 -1.79 11.66
CA ASN A 46 8.50 -1.50 10.25
C ASN A 46 7.32 -1.81 9.32
N CYS A 47 6.30 -2.53 9.78
CA CYS A 47 5.17 -2.95 8.94
C CYS A 47 3.98 -2.00 9.09
N VAL A 48 3.41 -1.61 7.96
CA VAL A 48 2.16 -0.85 7.86
C VAL A 48 1.14 -1.68 7.08
N MET A 49 -0.07 -1.75 7.61
CA MET A 49 -1.22 -2.41 6.97
C MET A 49 -2.31 -1.37 6.70
N ILE A 50 -2.59 -1.11 5.43
CA ILE A 50 -3.67 -0.26 4.96
C ILE A 50 -4.81 -1.17 4.52
N TYR A 51 -5.92 -1.15 5.26
CA TYR A 51 -7.14 -1.87 4.96
C TYR A 51 -8.02 -1.01 4.07
N LEU A 52 -8.41 -1.60 2.95
CA LEU A 52 -9.25 -0.99 1.94
C LEU A 52 -10.63 -1.67 1.96
N ASN A 53 -11.62 -1.01 1.37
CA ASN A 53 -12.91 -1.63 1.11
C ASN A 53 -12.77 -2.91 0.24
N HIS A 54 -13.85 -3.71 0.17
CA HIS A 54 -13.88 -4.97 -0.57
C HIS A 54 -12.88 -6.03 -0.08
N ASN A 55 -12.57 -6.06 1.22
CA ASN A 55 -11.66 -7.04 1.84
C ASN A 55 -10.22 -7.01 1.27
N MET A 56 -9.77 -5.87 0.76
CA MET A 56 -8.40 -5.70 0.29
C MET A 56 -7.51 -5.11 1.37
N ALA A 57 -6.24 -5.52 1.40
CA ALA A 57 -5.24 -4.92 2.27
C ALA A 57 -3.92 -4.72 1.54
N LEU A 58 -3.34 -3.55 1.71
CA LEU A 58 -2.02 -3.17 1.24
C LEU A 58 -1.05 -3.26 2.42
N ARG A 59 -0.01 -4.07 2.28
CA ARG A 59 1.10 -4.14 3.22
C ARG A 59 2.27 -3.33 2.69
N ILE A 60 2.83 -2.48 3.54
CA ILE A 60 3.98 -1.63 3.23
C ILE A 60 5.02 -1.82 4.33
N TYR A 61 6.29 -1.67 3.95
CA TYR A 61 7.42 -1.67 4.87
C TYR A 61 8.06 -0.28 4.84
N LYS A 62 8.24 0.34 6.01
CA LYS A 62 8.74 1.72 6.13
C LYS A 62 10.18 1.85 5.61
N ASP A 63 10.98 0.81 5.78
CA ASP A 63 12.36 0.72 5.29
C ASP A 63 12.49 0.40 3.78
N ALA A 64 11.39 0.03 3.12
CA ALA A 64 11.38 -0.29 1.70
C ALA A 64 11.16 0.94 0.80
N PHE A 65 10.97 2.13 1.38
CA PHE A 65 10.85 3.37 0.61
C PHE A 65 12.21 3.75 0.01
N VAL A 66 12.23 3.90 -1.32
CA VAL A 66 13.42 4.35 -2.08
C VAL A 66 13.39 5.87 -2.29
N GLU A 67 12.20 6.43 -2.51
CA GLU A 67 11.97 7.86 -2.71
C GLU A 67 10.87 8.34 -1.75
N GLY A 68 11.27 9.10 -0.72
CA GLY A 68 10.37 9.59 0.33
C GLY A 68 10.35 8.70 1.58
N THR A 69 9.35 8.93 2.44
CA THR A 69 9.19 8.20 3.69
C THR A 69 7.72 7.85 3.92
N TRP A 70 7.46 6.85 4.78
CA TRP A 70 6.10 6.53 5.19
C TRP A 70 5.39 7.72 5.82
N GLU A 71 6.11 8.54 6.59
CA GLU A 71 5.59 9.73 7.27
C GLU A 71 5.03 10.75 6.25
N ALA A 72 5.73 10.99 5.15
CA ALA A 72 5.22 11.85 4.08
C ALA A 72 3.99 11.23 3.39
N CYS A 73 3.96 9.90 3.23
CA CYS A 73 2.83 9.22 2.62
C CYS A 73 1.58 9.24 3.49
N ILE A 74 1.70 9.08 4.82
CA ILE A 74 0.54 9.13 5.71
C ILE A 74 -0.05 10.54 5.79
N GLU A 75 0.79 11.59 5.82
CA GLU A 75 0.31 12.97 5.72
C GLU A 75 -0.49 13.20 4.44
N LYS A 76 -0.01 12.67 3.32
CA LYS A 76 -0.70 12.73 2.04
C LYS A 76 -2.03 11.97 2.04
N ILE A 77 -2.05 10.76 2.61
CA ILE A 77 -3.27 9.96 2.75
C ILE A 77 -4.31 10.74 3.56
N GLU A 78 -3.92 11.32 4.70
CA GLU A 78 -4.84 12.07 5.56
C GLU A 78 -5.32 13.36 4.88
N ALA A 79 -4.48 14.02 4.09
CA ALA A 79 -4.88 15.19 3.29
C ALA A 79 -5.91 14.84 2.19
N MET A 80 -5.78 13.67 1.55
CA MET A 80 -6.59 13.25 0.40
C MET A 80 -7.84 12.44 0.76
N ARG A 81 -7.98 12.01 2.02
CA ARG A 81 -9.18 11.33 2.54
C ARG A 81 -10.32 12.28 2.93
N ASN A 82 -10.03 13.58 3.05
CA ASN A 82 -11.00 14.64 3.37
C ASN A 82 -11.60 15.28 2.12
#